data_AF-A0A429XB46-F1
#
_entry.id   AF-A0A429XB46-F1
#
_cell.length_a   1.000
_cell.length_b   1.000
_cell.length_c   1.000
_cell.angle_alpha   90.00
_cell.angle_beta   90.00
_cell.angle_gamma   90.00
#
_symmetry.space_group_name_H-M   'P 1'
#
loop_
_entity.id
_entity.type
_entity.pdbx_description
1 polymer ?
#
loop_
_entity_poly.entity_id
_entity_poly.type
_entity_poly.pdbx_seq_one_letter_code
_entity_poly.pdbx_strand_id
1 'polypeptide(L)'
;MYDWSRLIFITFIISLIAISIILLVQRKRNIVNGVTLAILSVTSIIVSGINLIIIGYIADELNLDGDITSSNMFLIILGLGILNWIIYAKKQDKNISA
;
A
#
# COMPACT_ATOMS: atom_id res chain seq x y z
N MET A 1 -4.67 19.31 11.18
CA MET A 1 -3.57 19.58 10.20
C MET A 1 -3.12 18.30 9.52
N TYR A 2 -2.95 17.21 10.27
CA TYR A 2 -2.67 15.86 9.71
C TYR A 2 -3.83 15.25 8.90
N ASP A 3 -5.05 15.79 8.99
CA ASP A 3 -6.22 15.18 8.34
C ASP A 3 -6.11 15.13 6.81
N TRP A 4 -5.49 16.14 6.20
CA TRP A 4 -5.26 16.17 4.76
C TRP A 4 -4.16 15.21 4.31
N SER A 5 -3.08 15.07 5.10
CA SER A 5 -2.01 14.12 4.79
C SER A 5 -2.46 12.67 5.00
N ARG A 6 -3.39 12.43 5.93
CA ARG A 6 -4.03 11.12 6.16
C ARG A 6 -4.83 10.63 4.97
N LEU A 7 -5.44 11.53 4.18
CA LEU A 7 -6.16 11.15 2.95
C LEU A 7 -5.25 10.45 1.94
N ILE A 8 -3.97 10.82 1.87
CA ILE A 8 -2.99 10.19 0.97
C ILE A 8 -2.83 8.71 1.36
N PHE A 9 -2.61 8.43 2.65
CA PHE A 9 -2.48 7.07 3.15
C PHE A 9 -3.77 6.27 2.92
N ILE A 10 -4.93 6.84 3.26
CA ILE A 10 -6.24 6.19 3.10
C ILE A 10 -6.48 5.81 1.64
N THR A 11 -6.15 6.70 0.69
CA THR A 11 -6.32 6.45 -0.74
C THR A 11 -5.48 5.25 -1.20
N PHE A 12 -4.22 5.15 -0.75
CA PHE A 12 -3.38 4.00 -1.07
C PHE A 12 -3.84 2.71 -0.39
N ILE A 13 -4.29 2.77 0.87
CA ILE A 13 -4.84 1.62 1.58
C ILE A 13 -6.06 1.07 0.83
N ILE A 14 -7.02 1.93 0.47
CA ILE A 14 -8.22 1.52 -0.28
C ILE A 14 -7.83 0.92 -1.64
N SER A 15 -6.88 1.54 -2.35
CA SER A 15 -6.40 1.06 -3.65
C SER A 15 -5.73 -0.30 -3.55
N LEU A 16 -4.91 -0.52 -2.52
CA LEU A 16 -4.23 -1.79 -2.27
C LEU A 16 -5.22 -2.90 -1.89
N ILE A 17 -6.21 -2.59 -1.05
CA ILE A 17 -7.30 -3.52 -0.70
C ILE A 17 -8.13 -3.89 -1.94
N ALA A 18 -8.48 -2.90 -2.77
CA ALA A 18 -9.22 -3.14 -4.01
C ALA A 18 -8.46 -4.12 -4.92
N ILE A 19 -7.13 -3.98 -5.02
CA ILE A 19 -6.30 -4.93 -5.77
C ILE A 19 -6.23 -6.29 -5.10
N SER A 20 -6.17 -6.38 -3.78
CA SER A 20 -6.27 -7.68 -3.08
C SER A 20 -7.55 -8.41 -3.48
N ILE A 21 -8.70 -7.72 -3.43
CA ILE A 21 -10.00 -8.27 -3.81
C ILE A 21 -9.98 -8.70 -5.28
N ILE A 22 -9.52 -7.83 -6.17
CA ILE A 22 -9.42 -8.12 -7.61
C ILE A 22 -8.55 -9.36 -7.84
N LEU A 23 -7.38 -9.46 -7.21
CA LEU A 23 -6.48 -10.63 -7.35
C LEU A 23 -7.14 -11.94 -6.90
N LEU A 24 -7.90 -11.90 -5.80
CA LEU A 24 -8.62 -13.05 -5.23
C LEU A 24 -9.83 -13.49 -6.08
N VAL A 25 -10.60 -12.54 -6.63
CA VAL A 25 -11.83 -12.83 -7.40
C VAL A 25 -11.54 -13.30 -8.83
N GLN A 26 -10.45 -12.84 -9.43
CA GLN A 26 -10.05 -13.21 -10.78
C GLN A 26 -9.75 -14.72 -10.92
N ARG A 27 -10.66 -15.51 -11.46
CA ARG A 27 -10.53 -16.99 -11.51
C ARG A 27 -9.90 -17.56 -12.78
N LYS A 28 -10.06 -16.89 -13.94
CA LYS A 28 -9.64 -17.42 -15.26
C LYS A 28 -8.84 -16.47 -16.15
N ARG A 29 -8.79 -15.17 -15.81
CA ARG A 29 -8.06 -14.15 -16.59
C ARG A 29 -7.10 -13.41 -15.67
N ASN A 30 -5.88 -13.18 -16.15
CA ASN A 30 -4.92 -12.28 -15.52
C ASN A 30 -5.24 -10.84 -15.95
N ILE A 31 -6.18 -10.21 -15.24
CA ILE A 31 -6.53 -8.79 -15.40
C ILE A 31 -5.42 -7.91 -14.83
N VAL A 32 -4.74 -8.36 -13.78
CA VAL A 32 -3.62 -7.63 -13.16
C VAL A 32 -2.29 -8.25 -13.56
N ASN A 33 -1.40 -7.44 -14.14
CA ASN A 33 -0.03 -7.81 -14.45
C ASN A 33 0.88 -7.57 -13.24
N GLY A 34 1.89 -8.42 -13.05
CA GLY A 34 2.89 -8.29 -12.00
C GLY A 34 3.66 -6.97 -12.07
N VAL A 35 3.89 -6.44 -13.28
CA VAL A 35 4.51 -5.11 -13.46
C VAL A 35 3.61 -3.99 -12.90
N THR A 36 2.31 -4.04 -13.18
CA THR A 36 1.34 -3.06 -12.65
C THR A 36 1.28 -3.13 -11.12
N LEU A 37 1.28 -4.35 -10.57
CA LEU A 37 1.31 -4.55 -9.13
C LEU A 37 2.61 -4.02 -8.50
N ALA A 38 3.75 -4.24 -9.16
CA ALA A 38 5.06 -3.74 -8.74
C ALA A 38 5.07 -2.22 -8.66
N ILE A 39 4.70 -1.55 -9.76
CA ILE A 39 4.68 -0.10 -9.87
C ILE A 39 3.78 0.49 -8.79
N LEU A 40 2.55 0.00 -8.65
CA LEU A 40 1.65 0.52 -7.63
C LEU A 40 2.20 0.34 -6.22
N SER A 41 2.75 -0.83 -5.92
CA SER A 41 3.33 -1.10 -4.59
C SER A 41 4.48 -0.14 -4.30
N VAL A 42 5.43 -0.01 -5.22
CA VAL A 42 6.60 0.88 -5.08
C VAL A 42 6.15 2.34 -4.96
N THR A 43 5.26 2.82 -5.82
CA THR A 43 4.76 4.20 -5.75
C THR A 43 4.03 4.44 -4.44
N SER A 44 3.18 3.51 -3.97
CA SER A 44 2.47 3.66 -2.70
C SER A 44 3.42 3.76 -1.51
N ILE A 45 4.50 2.97 -1.50
CA ILE A 45 5.51 2.99 -0.44
C ILE A 45 6.31 4.29 -0.47
N ILE A 46 6.80 4.70 -1.65
CA ILE A 46 7.60 5.92 -1.78
C ILE A 46 6.78 7.15 -1.39
N VAL A 47 5.58 7.31 -1.95
CA VAL A 47 4.74 8.50 -1.69
C VAL A 47 4.31 8.54 -0.23
N SER A 48 3.90 7.40 0.34
CA SER A 48 3.48 7.34 1.75
C SER A 48 4.67 7.52 2.71
N GLY A 49 5.86 7.02 2.35
CA GLY A 49 7.08 7.20 3.13
C GLY A 49 7.54 8.65 3.17
N ILE A 50 7.54 9.33 2.02
CA ILE A 50 7.83 10.77 1.95
C ILE A 50 6.81 11.55 2.78
N ASN A 51 5.52 11.22 2.67
CA ASN A 51 4.47 11.87 3.45
C ASN A 51 4.67 11.67 4.96
N LEU A 52 5.09 10.48 5.39
CA LEU A 52 5.39 10.21 6.80
C LEU A 52 6.61 11.01 7.30
N ILE A 53 7.65 11.14 6.48
CA ILE A 53 8.83 11.96 6.78
C ILE A 53 8.42 13.43 6.97
N ILE A 54 7.58 13.97 6.08
CA ILE A 54 7.08 15.35 6.19
C ILE A 54 6.28 15.54 7.48
N ILE A 55 5.41 14.58 7.83
CA ILE A 55 4.66 14.60 9.08
C ILE A 55 5.59 14.61 10.31
N GLY A 56 6.69 13.85 10.26
CA GLY A 56 7.72 13.85 11.29
C GLY A 56 8.39 15.21 11.45
N TYR A 57 8.85 15.81 10.35
CA TYR A 57 9.42 17.16 10.38
C TYR A 57 8.45 18.21 10.95
N ILE A 58 7.18 18.15 10.56
CA ILE A 58 6.15 19.05 11.10
C ILE A 58 5.96 18.84 12.61
N ALA A 59 5.97 17.59 13.08
CA ALA A 59 5.85 17.31 14.51
C ALA A 59 7.04 17.86 15.30
N ASP A 60 8.27 17.69 14.79
CA ASP A 60 9.50 18.22 15.38
C ASP A 60 9.47 19.76 15.46
N GLU A 61 9.06 20.44 14.37
CA GLU A 61 8.97 21.91 14.35
C GLU A 61 7.95 22.46 15.35
N LEU A 62 6.85 21.74 15.56
CA LEU A 62 5.79 22.14 16.49
C LEU A 62 6.05 21.68 17.94
N ASN A 63 7.18 21.01 18.21
CA ASN A 63 7.46 20.31 19.47
C ASN A 63 6.29 19.40 19.92
N LEU A 64 5.61 18.79 18.95
CA LEU A 64 4.56 17.82 19.19
C LEU A 64 5.19 16.42 19.27
N ASP A 65 4.57 15.54 20.04
CA ASP A 65 4.90 14.13 19.93
C ASP A 65 4.47 13.62 18.53
N GLY A 66 5.22 12.66 17.99
CA GLY A 66 5.04 12.21 16.60
C GLY A 66 3.63 11.66 16.30
N ASP A 67 3.30 11.49 15.01
CA ASP A 67 1.99 10.96 14.62
C ASP A 67 1.99 9.41 14.52
N ILE A 68 1.62 8.77 15.61
CA ILE A 68 1.46 7.30 15.72
C ILE A 68 0.44 6.78 14.69
N THR A 69 -0.63 7.53 14.42
CA THR A 69 -1.68 7.07 13.51
C THR A 69 -1.16 6.98 12.08
N SER A 70 -0.48 8.04 11.60
CA SER A 70 0.11 8.06 10.26
C SER A 70 1.22 7.01 10.12
N SER A 71 2.00 6.78 11.18
CA SER A 71 3.01 5.72 11.22
C SER A 71 2.38 4.33 11.06
N ASN A 72 1.29 4.05 11.78
CA ASN A 72 0.55 2.79 11.64
C ASN A 72 -0.06 2.61 10.24
N MET A 73 -0.60 3.67 9.64
CA MET A 73 -1.12 3.62 8.27
C MET A 73 -0.03 3.26 7.26
N PHE A 74 1.18 3.78 7.41
CA PHE A 74 2.31 3.40 6.57
C PHE A 74 2.70 1.92 6.72
N LEU A 75 2.70 1.40 7.95
CA LEU A 75 2.94 -0.03 8.20
C LEU A 75 1.86 -0.92 7.55
N ILE A 76 0.60 -0.47 7.58
CA ILE A 76 -0.50 -1.16 6.87
C ILE A 76 -0.25 -1.18 5.36
N ILE A 77 0.20 -0.09 4.77
CA ILE A 77 0.54 -0.02 3.33
C ILE A 77 1.66 -1.00 2.99
N LEU A 78 2.72 -1.05 3.79
CA LEU A 78 3.80 -2.03 3.62
C LEU A 78 3.26 -3.47 3.68
N GLY A 79 2.46 -3.78 4.70
CA GLY A 79 1.86 -5.09 4.88
C GLY A 79 0.96 -5.50 3.72
N LEU A 80 0.09 -4.60 3.25
CA LEU A 80 -0.79 -4.83 2.11
C LEU A 80 -0.01 -5.00 0.80
N GLY A 81 1.05 -4.22 0.59
CA GLY A 81 1.93 -4.37 -0.59
C GLY A 81 2.56 -5.76 -0.65
N ILE A 82 3.11 -6.23 0.48
CA ILE A 82 3.68 -7.58 0.60
C ILE A 82 2.59 -8.64 0.40
N LEU A 83 1.44 -8.49 1.04
CA LEU A 83 0.32 -9.42 0.91
C LEU A 83 -0.15 -9.56 -0.54
N ASN A 84 -0.28 -8.46 -1.26
CA ASN A 84 -0.68 -8.47 -2.67
C ASN A 84 0.31 -9.23 -3.55
N TRP A 85 1.61 -9.07 -3.30
CA TRP A 85 2.65 -9.85 -3.96
C TRP A 85 2.57 -11.35 -3.65
N ILE A 86 2.34 -11.72 -2.39
CA ILE A 86 2.17 -13.11 -1.98
C ILE A 86 0.96 -13.74 -2.68
N ILE A 87 -0.17 -13.03 -2.73
CA ILE A 87 -1.39 -13.51 -3.42
C ILE A 87 -1.12 -13.69 -4.92
N TYR A 88 -0.44 -12.72 -5.54
CA TYR A 88 -0.10 -12.78 -6.96
C TYR A 88 0.81 -13.97 -7.29
N ALA A 89 1.89 -14.16 -6.52
CA ALA A 89 2.84 -15.27 -6.72
C ALA A 89 2.15 -16.64 -6.60
N LYS A 90 1.39 -16.86 -5.51
CA LYS A 90 0.64 -18.11 -5.30
C LYS A 90 -0.35 -18.43 -6.42
N LYS A 91 -0.87 -17.40 -7.08
CA LYS A 91 -1.80 -17.56 -8.19
C LYS A 91 -1.10 -17.90 -9.49
N GLN A 92 0.08 -17.33 -9.75
CA GLN A 92 0.87 -17.71 -10.92
C GLN A 92 1.28 -19.18 -10.85
N ASP A 93 1.72 -19.67 -9.70
CA ASP A 93 2.09 -21.09 -9.52
C ASP A 93 0.94 -22.05 -9.85
N LYS A 94 -0.29 -21.70 -9.44
CA LYS A 94 -1.49 -22.49 -9.75
C LYS A 94 -1.82 -22.52 -11.23
N ASN A 95 -1.61 -21.43 -11.97
CA ASN A 95 -1.88 -21.39 -13.41
C ASN A 95 -0.81 -22.14 -14.22
N ILE A 96 0.41 -22.32 -13.68
CA ILE A 96 1.48 -23.09 -14.34
C ILE A 96 1.28 -24.60 -14.13
N SER A 97 0.64 -25.00 -13.03
CA SER A 97 0.43 -26.40 -12.64
C SER A 97 -0.89 -27.02 -13.14
N ALA A 98 -1.73 -26.25 -13.86
CA ALA A 98 -3.04 -26.67 -14.37
C ALA A 98 -3.01 -26.77 -15.91
#